data_AF-A0A0R0JK52-F1
#
_entry.id   AF-A0A0R0JK52-F1
#
_cell.length_a   1.000
_cell.length_b   1.000
_cell.length_c   1.000
_cell.angle_alpha   90.00
_cell.angle_beta   90.00
_cell.angle_gamma   90.00
#
_symmetry.space_group_name_H-M   'P 1'
#
loop_
_entity.id
_entity.type
_entity.pdbx_description
1 polymer ?
#
loop_
_entity_poly.entity_id
_entity_poly.type
_entity_poly.pdbx_seq_one_letter_code
_entity_poly.pdbx_strand_id
1 'polypeptide(L)'
;MERERLQIQVIRQLDLEDLEVEEVDHSDEDDTDDEPDEEYALFPSQYNSDTSPPPPSSAEFNFDTYIAPSHTYLGDVEDTRHRIAFLDGGAILNLPLFCLRGVVLFPGATLPLRVIEPRLVAAVERALTQDDIPYTIGVIRIHRDIATRRTKSASIGTTAGVFQKWFCNICGREWLGCLTWIVSLRSLTFYHFT
;
A
#
# COMPACT_ATOMS: atom_id res chain seq x y z
N MET A 1 29.21 2.01 -29.65
CA MET A 1 28.79 3.41 -29.90
C MET A 1 27.65 3.53 -30.91
N GLU A 2 27.63 2.80 -32.03
CA GLU A 2 26.54 2.96 -33.04
C GLU A 2 25.19 2.38 -32.60
N ARG A 3 25.20 1.26 -31.86
CA ARG A 3 23.99 0.64 -31.30
C ARG A 3 23.27 1.52 -30.26
N GLU A 4 24.02 2.29 -29.47
CA GLU A 4 23.45 3.24 -28.49
C GLU A 4 22.81 4.45 -29.19
N ARG A 5 23.39 4.93 -30.29
CA ARG A 5 22.81 6.03 -31.08
C ARG A 5 21.47 5.64 -31.68
N LEU A 6 21.34 4.40 -32.17
CA LEU A 6 20.08 3.89 -32.70
C LEU A 6 19.01 3.78 -31.62
N GLN A 7 19.39 3.36 -30.40
CA GLN A 7 18.47 3.25 -29.27
C GLN A 7 17.88 4.61 -28.87
N ILE A 8 18.71 5.65 -28.84
CA ILE A 8 18.26 7.01 -28.51
C ILE A 8 17.32 7.56 -29.60
N GLN A 9 17.54 7.19 -30.86
CA GLN A 9 16.71 7.66 -31.97
C GLN A 9 15.31 7.03 -31.98
N VAL A 10 15.20 5.76 -31.60
CA VAL A 10 13.90 5.06 -31.46
C VAL A 10 13.07 5.66 -30.33
N ILE A 11 13.68 5.97 -29.18
CA ILE A 11 12.97 6.58 -28.05
C ILE A 11 12.39 7.96 -28.43
N ARG A 12 13.16 8.79 -29.14
CA ARG A 12 12.69 10.09 -29.64
C ARG A 12 11.57 10.00 -30.68
N GLN A 13 11.46 8.88 -31.39
CA GLN A 13 10.39 8.67 -32.37
C GLN A 13 9.07 8.29 -31.69
N LEU A 14 9.14 7.58 -30.57
CA LEU A 14 7.95 7.21 -29.78
C LEU A 14 7.37 8.41 -29.01
N ASP A 15 8.18 9.42 -28.68
CA ASP A 15 7.71 10.68 -28.05
C ASP A 15 6.93 11.60 -29.00
N LEU A 16 6.93 11.32 -30.32
CA LEU A 16 6.23 12.12 -31.35
C LEU A 16 4.96 11.45 -31.88
N GLU A 17 4.63 10.25 -31.41
CA GLU A 17 3.42 9.54 -31.82
C GLU A 17 2.26 9.97 -30.91
N ASP A 18 1.30 10.72 -31.45
CA ASP A 18 0.11 11.17 -30.72
C ASP A 18 -0.70 9.94 -30.29
N LEU A 19 -0.83 9.70 -28.98
CA LEU A 19 -1.70 8.65 -28.46
C LEU A 19 -3.16 8.99 -28.77
N GLU A 20 -3.79 8.19 -29.64
CA GLU A 20 -5.25 8.19 -29.78
C GLU A 20 -5.89 7.68 -28.48
N VAL A 21 -6.62 8.55 -27.79
CA VAL A 21 -7.43 8.18 -26.62
C VAL A 21 -8.84 7.83 -27.09
N GLU A 22 -9.27 6.60 -26.84
CA GLU A 22 -10.65 6.16 -27.07
C GLU A 22 -11.54 6.77 -25.99
N GLU A 23 -12.51 7.59 -26.39
CA GLU A 23 -13.52 8.14 -25.48
C GLU A 23 -14.45 7.01 -25.02
N VAL A 24 -14.42 6.69 -23.73
CA VAL A 24 -15.37 5.75 -23.10
C VAL A 24 -16.66 6.50 -22.77
N ASP A 25 -17.75 6.17 -23.46
CA ASP A 25 -19.09 6.72 -23.22
C ASP A 25 -19.64 6.17 -21.89
N HIS A 26 -19.78 7.02 -20.89
CA HIS A 26 -20.39 6.67 -19.61
C HIS A 26 -21.91 6.86 -19.68
N SER A 27 -22.58 6.00 -20.44
CA SER A 27 -24.03 5.87 -20.40
C SER A 27 -24.44 4.76 -19.43
N ASP A 28 -24.37 5.05 -18.13
CA ASP A 28 -25.04 4.24 -17.11
C ASP A 28 -26.00 5.15 -16.34
N GLU A 29 -27.28 4.99 -16.64
CA GLU A 29 -28.41 5.45 -15.83
C GLU A 29 -28.33 4.74 -14.46
N ASP A 30 -28.11 5.49 -13.38
CA ASP A 30 -28.48 5.04 -12.03
C ASP A 30 -29.17 6.21 -11.31
N ASP A 31 -30.48 6.06 -11.15
CA ASP A 31 -31.34 6.92 -10.33
C ASP A 31 -31.01 6.72 -8.85
N THR A 32 -30.35 7.69 -8.22
CA THR A 32 -30.42 7.89 -6.78
C THR A 32 -30.55 9.38 -6.47
N ASP A 33 -31.74 9.78 -5.99
CA ASP A 33 -32.00 11.05 -5.29
C ASP A 33 -30.99 11.21 -4.13
N ASP A 34 -30.03 12.10 -4.28
CA ASP A 34 -29.31 12.73 -3.17
C ASP A 34 -29.02 14.18 -3.57
N GLU A 35 -29.73 15.11 -2.93
CA GLU A 35 -29.59 16.56 -3.06
C GLU A 35 -28.13 16.99 -2.79
N PRO A 36 -27.44 17.66 -3.73
CA PRO A 36 -26.09 18.15 -3.49
C PRO A 36 -26.12 19.44 -2.66
N ASP A 37 -25.41 19.44 -1.53
CA ASP A 37 -25.08 20.65 -0.79
C ASP A 37 -24.28 21.64 -1.70
N GLU A 38 -24.92 22.77 -2.01
CA GLU A 38 -24.46 23.90 -2.83
C GLU A 38 -23.29 24.69 -2.20
N GLU A 39 -22.14 24.06 -1.91
CA GLU A 39 -20.97 24.77 -1.34
C GLU A 39 -19.66 24.65 -2.15
N TYR A 40 -19.55 23.78 -3.16
CA TYR A 40 -18.27 23.57 -3.86
C TYR A 40 -18.18 24.05 -5.32
N ALA A 41 -19.18 24.79 -5.83
CA ALA A 41 -19.20 25.25 -7.24
C ALA A 41 -18.75 26.72 -7.45
N LEU A 42 -17.85 27.26 -6.61
CA LEU A 42 -17.28 28.60 -6.80
C LEU A 42 -15.79 28.55 -7.16
N PHE A 43 -15.49 28.19 -8.41
CA PHE A 43 -14.30 28.69 -9.10
C PHE A 43 -14.75 29.62 -10.24
N PRO A 44 -14.76 30.95 -10.04
CA PRO A 44 -15.08 31.89 -11.10
C PRO A 44 -13.92 31.96 -12.11
N SER A 45 -14.13 31.41 -13.30
CA SER A 45 -13.40 31.77 -14.50
C SER A 45 -13.86 33.15 -14.98
N GLN A 46 -13.22 34.24 -14.55
CA GLN A 46 -13.06 35.49 -15.32
C GLN A 46 -12.53 36.65 -14.45
N TYR A 47 -11.24 36.94 -14.59
CA TYR A 47 -10.76 38.33 -14.52
C TYR A 47 -10.00 38.60 -15.81
N ASN A 48 -10.74 39.06 -16.82
CA ASN A 48 -10.17 39.91 -17.86
C ASN A 48 -10.03 41.32 -17.24
N SER A 49 -8.84 41.65 -16.77
CA SER A 49 -8.40 43.04 -16.68
C SER A 49 -6.89 43.08 -16.84
N ASP A 50 -6.46 43.61 -17.98
CA ASP A 50 -5.10 44.10 -18.21
C ASP A 50 -4.63 44.92 -17.00
N THR A 51 -3.40 44.67 -16.55
CA THR A 51 -2.73 45.23 -15.36
C THR A 51 -2.81 44.36 -14.11
N SER A 52 -2.21 43.17 -14.16
CA SER A 52 -1.69 42.49 -12.97
C SER A 52 -0.31 41.93 -13.30
N PRO A 53 0.67 42.03 -12.39
CA PRO A 53 2.00 41.46 -12.63
C PRO A 53 1.87 39.97 -12.93
N PRO A 54 2.71 39.41 -13.82
CA PRO A 54 2.62 38.01 -14.20
C PRO A 54 2.61 37.13 -12.95
N PRO A 55 1.74 36.11 -12.88
CA PRO A 55 1.79 35.16 -11.78
C PRO A 55 3.22 34.65 -11.67
N PRO A 56 3.80 34.51 -10.47
CA PRO A 56 5.15 33.98 -10.32
C PRO A 56 5.21 32.67 -11.08
N SER A 57 6.02 32.66 -12.14
CA SER A 57 6.22 31.52 -13.02
C SER A 57 6.53 30.32 -12.14
N SER A 58 5.63 29.33 -12.16
CA SER A 58 5.72 28.07 -11.41
C SER A 58 6.16 28.27 -9.96
N ALA A 59 5.20 28.48 -9.06
CA ALA A 59 5.44 28.17 -7.64
C ALA A 59 5.91 26.72 -7.57
N GLU A 60 7.20 26.51 -7.40
CA GLU A 60 7.82 25.21 -7.19
C GLU A 60 7.18 24.63 -5.93
N PHE A 61 6.28 23.68 -6.10
CA PHE A 61 5.63 22.99 -4.99
C PHE A 61 6.72 22.19 -4.26
N ASN A 62 7.31 22.80 -3.22
CA ASN A 62 8.30 22.17 -2.36
C ASN A 62 7.59 21.22 -1.39
N PHE A 63 7.05 20.12 -1.93
CA PHE A 63 6.55 19.02 -1.13
C PHE A 63 7.68 18.01 -0.91
N ASP A 64 7.93 17.70 0.35
CA ASP A 64 8.86 16.64 0.72
C ASP A 64 8.25 15.27 0.40
N THR A 65 8.73 14.68 -0.69
CA THR A 65 8.32 13.35 -1.18
C THR A 65 8.69 12.21 -0.22
N TYR A 66 9.53 12.45 0.80
CA TYR A 66 9.88 11.45 1.81
C TYR A 66 8.86 11.35 2.97
N ILE A 67 7.89 12.27 3.07
CA ILE A 67 6.87 12.23 4.13
C ILE A 67 5.91 11.05 3.96
N ALA A 68 5.39 10.79 2.75
CA ALA A 68 4.46 9.69 2.54
C ALA A 68 5.09 8.30 2.76
N PRO A 69 6.31 8.01 2.22
CA PRO A 69 6.99 6.74 2.46
C PRO A 69 7.43 6.51 3.92
N SER A 70 7.61 7.58 4.71
CA SER A 70 7.99 7.46 6.13
C SER A 70 6.81 7.13 7.04
N HIS A 71 5.59 7.11 6.52
CA HIS A 71 4.37 6.74 7.25
C HIS A 71 4.20 7.49 8.59
N THR A 72 4.62 8.76 8.64
CA THR A 72 4.58 9.61 9.86
C THR A 72 3.17 9.82 10.41
N TYR A 73 2.13 9.68 9.58
CA TYR A 73 0.72 9.71 10.00
C TYR A 73 0.36 8.60 11.00
N LEU A 74 1.22 7.60 11.18
CA LEU A 74 1.00 6.53 12.15
C LEU A 74 1.38 6.94 13.59
N GLY A 75 2.22 7.98 13.82
CA GLY A 75 2.57 8.55 15.15
C GLY A 75 4.08 8.46 15.56
N ASP A 76 4.38 8.06 16.82
CA ASP A 76 5.67 7.51 17.31
C ASP A 76 5.84 5.94 17.25
N VAL A 77 6.77 5.42 16.42
CA VAL A 77 6.93 3.98 16.12
C VAL A 77 8.08 3.32 16.86
N GLU A 78 7.89 2.09 17.35
CA GLU A 78 9.00 1.21 17.70
C GLU A 78 9.54 0.50 16.46
N ASP A 79 10.83 0.70 16.18
CA ASP A 79 11.50 0.15 15.01
C ASP A 79 12.27 -1.15 15.30
N THR A 80 12.07 -2.16 14.47
CA THR A 80 12.61 -3.52 14.65
C THR A 80 13.70 -3.87 13.63
N ARG A 81 14.30 -2.86 12.97
CA ARG A 81 15.31 -2.96 11.87
C ARG A 81 16.46 -3.97 12.07
N HIS A 82 16.77 -4.36 13.30
CA HIS A 82 18.02 -5.04 13.63
C HIS A 82 17.97 -6.57 13.55
N ARG A 83 16.81 -7.19 13.27
CA ARG A 83 16.65 -8.65 13.45
C ARG A 83 15.78 -9.37 12.41
N ILE A 84 15.74 -8.90 11.17
CA ILE A 84 15.08 -9.67 10.12
C ILE A 84 16.01 -10.83 9.72
N ALA A 85 15.57 -12.07 9.97
CA ALA A 85 16.32 -13.26 9.61
C ALA A 85 16.37 -13.41 8.08
N PHE A 86 17.58 -13.57 7.53
CA PHE A 86 17.75 -14.02 6.16
C PHE A 86 17.32 -15.48 6.10
N LEU A 87 16.31 -15.76 5.27
CA LEU A 87 15.80 -17.11 5.09
C LEU A 87 16.62 -17.83 4.03
N ASP A 88 17.03 -19.06 4.31
CA ASP A 88 17.72 -19.90 3.34
C ASP A 88 16.76 -20.43 2.27
N GLY A 89 17.25 -20.55 1.04
CA GLY A 89 16.47 -21.00 -0.11
C GLY A 89 16.08 -22.46 0.05
N GLY A 90 14.77 -22.75 0.11
CA GLY A 90 14.23 -24.11 0.25
C GLY A 90 14.03 -24.60 1.68
N ALA A 91 14.26 -23.75 2.69
CA ALA A 91 13.93 -24.06 4.07
C ALA A 91 12.41 -24.10 4.30
N ILE A 92 11.94 -25.07 5.10
CA ILE A 92 10.55 -25.17 5.54
C ILE A 92 10.42 -24.42 6.87
N LEU A 93 9.54 -23.43 6.91
CA LEU A 93 9.43 -22.48 8.03
C LEU A 93 8.02 -22.53 8.62
N ASN A 94 7.93 -22.58 9.95
CA ASN A 94 6.66 -22.43 10.66
C ASN A 94 6.48 -20.96 11.04
N LEU A 95 5.70 -20.25 10.24
CA LEU A 95 5.44 -18.82 10.39
C LEU A 95 3.94 -18.55 10.54
N PRO A 96 3.54 -17.54 11.32
CA PRO A 96 2.16 -17.07 11.31
C PRO A 96 1.76 -16.56 9.92
N LEU A 97 0.53 -16.87 9.49
CA LEU A 97 0.02 -16.53 8.16
C LEU A 97 -1.08 -15.46 8.20
N PHE A 98 -0.95 -14.48 7.32
CA PHE A 98 -1.91 -13.40 7.09
C PHE A 98 -2.54 -13.56 5.72
N CYS A 99 -3.83 -13.92 5.74
CA CYS A 99 -4.64 -14.13 4.56
C CYS A 99 -5.38 -12.83 4.21
N LEU A 100 -4.83 -12.05 3.27
CA LEU A 100 -5.39 -10.75 2.90
C LEU A 100 -6.16 -10.85 1.58
N ARG A 101 -7.36 -10.25 1.55
CA ARG A 101 -8.18 -10.22 0.33
C ARG A 101 -7.76 -9.05 -0.54
N GLY A 102 -7.50 -9.31 -1.82
CA GLY A 102 -7.19 -8.27 -2.81
C GLY A 102 -5.78 -7.69 -2.72
N VAL A 103 -4.93 -8.17 -1.80
CA VAL A 103 -3.56 -7.68 -1.61
C VAL A 103 -2.55 -8.73 -2.06
N VAL A 104 -1.56 -8.31 -2.83
CA VAL A 104 -0.36 -9.08 -3.17
C VAL A 104 0.84 -8.23 -2.79
N LEU A 105 1.78 -8.79 -2.03
CA LEU A 105 3.00 -8.09 -1.65
C LEU A 105 4.15 -8.52 -2.55
N PHE A 106 4.84 -7.54 -3.12
CA PHE A 106 6.07 -7.76 -3.87
C PHE A 106 7.29 -7.52 -2.97
N PRO A 107 8.40 -8.28 -3.16
CA PRO A 107 9.67 -8.05 -2.48
C PRO A 107 10.06 -6.56 -2.43
N GLY A 108 10.40 -6.06 -1.25
CA GLY A 108 10.75 -4.66 -1.01
C GLY A 108 9.58 -3.72 -0.75
N ALA A 109 8.34 -4.12 -1.01
CA ALA A 109 7.15 -3.30 -0.72
C ALA A 109 6.88 -3.22 0.79
N THR A 110 6.32 -2.08 1.20
CA THR A 110 5.87 -1.83 2.58
C THR A 110 4.33 -1.83 2.64
N LEU A 111 3.76 -2.59 3.57
CA LEU A 111 2.31 -2.62 3.80
C LEU A 111 2.00 -2.22 5.25
N PRO A 112 1.38 -1.05 5.48
CA PRO A 112 0.80 -0.73 6.78
C PRO A 112 -0.48 -1.55 6.96
N LEU A 113 -0.56 -2.31 8.05
CA LEU A 113 -1.69 -3.16 8.37
C LEU A 113 -2.21 -2.87 9.77
N ARG A 114 -3.50 -2.56 9.88
CA ARG A 114 -4.22 -2.47 11.15
C ARG A 114 -4.76 -3.86 11.52
N VAL A 115 -4.27 -4.41 12.62
CA VAL A 115 -4.64 -5.72 13.15
C VAL A 115 -5.55 -5.51 14.36
N ILE A 116 -6.81 -5.91 14.20
CA ILE A 116 -7.88 -5.75 15.20
C ILE A 116 -8.26 -7.11 15.77
N GLU A 117 -8.13 -8.18 14.98
CA GLU A 117 -8.60 -9.49 15.37
C GLU A 117 -7.64 -10.16 16.35
N PRO A 118 -8.11 -10.65 17.52
CA PRO A 118 -7.25 -11.21 18.56
C PRO A 118 -6.35 -12.35 18.07
N ARG A 119 -6.84 -13.20 17.13
CA ARG A 119 -6.05 -14.28 16.55
C ARG A 119 -4.84 -13.78 15.77
N LEU A 120 -5.00 -12.66 15.06
CA LEU A 120 -3.95 -12.05 14.27
C LEU A 120 -3.00 -11.27 15.18
N VAL A 121 -3.51 -10.62 16.23
CA VAL A 121 -2.67 -10.00 17.28
C VAL A 121 -1.75 -11.04 17.91
N ALA A 122 -2.30 -12.17 18.37
CA ALA A 122 -1.50 -13.26 18.92
C ALA A 122 -0.48 -13.82 17.90
N ALA A 123 -0.84 -13.83 16.61
CA ALA A 123 0.07 -14.24 15.54
C ALA A 123 1.25 -13.26 15.37
N VAL A 124 1.00 -11.93 15.46
CA VAL A 124 2.06 -10.91 15.50
C VAL A 124 2.93 -11.11 16.74
N GLU A 125 2.34 -11.23 17.93
CA GLU A 125 3.09 -11.43 19.18
C GLU A 125 3.98 -12.67 19.13
N ARG A 126 3.49 -13.76 18.53
CA ARG A 126 4.30 -14.96 18.27
C ARG A 126 5.46 -14.67 17.33
N ALA A 127 5.23 -13.96 16.22
CA ALA A 127 6.32 -13.58 15.31
C ALA A 127 7.39 -12.73 16.01
N LEU A 128 6.99 -11.86 16.93
CA LEU A 128 7.91 -10.98 17.68
C LEU A 128 8.72 -11.73 18.75
N THR A 129 8.18 -12.83 19.29
CA THR A 129 8.80 -13.61 20.37
C THR A 129 9.51 -14.88 19.90
N GLN A 130 9.34 -15.29 18.64
CA GLN A 130 9.94 -16.50 18.09
C GLN A 130 11.45 -16.38 17.92
N ASP A 131 12.21 -17.36 18.44
CA ASP A 131 13.68 -17.35 18.41
C ASP A 131 14.28 -17.75 17.06
N ASP A 132 13.66 -18.71 16.35
CA ASP A 132 14.20 -19.25 15.10
C ASP A 132 14.14 -18.25 13.94
N ILE A 133 13.01 -17.54 13.83
CA ILE A 133 12.74 -16.63 12.71
C ILE A 133 12.01 -15.38 13.25
N PRO A 134 12.74 -14.53 14.00
CA PRO A 134 12.13 -13.40 14.67
C PRO A 134 11.58 -12.39 13.64
N TYR A 135 10.51 -11.71 14.04
CA TYR A 135 9.84 -10.64 13.29
C TYR A 135 9.32 -11.04 11.91
N THR A 136 9.15 -12.34 11.60
CA THR A 136 8.78 -12.78 10.25
C THR A 136 7.36 -13.35 10.21
N ILE A 137 6.60 -12.96 9.19
CA ILE A 137 5.20 -13.35 8.97
C ILE A 137 5.03 -13.73 7.50
N GLY A 138 4.19 -14.73 7.20
CA GLY A 138 3.78 -15.05 5.84
C GLY A 138 2.53 -14.27 5.44
N VAL A 139 2.50 -13.68 4.24
CA VAL A 139 1.32 -13.00 3.69
C VAL A 139 0.89 -13.72 2.42
N ILE A 140 -0.36 -14.18 2.38
CA ILE A 140 -0.95 -14.84 1.23
C ILE A 140 -2.22 -14.12 0.78
N ARG A 141 -2.44 -14.10 -0.54
CA ARG A 141 -3.68 -13.59 -1.10
C ARG A 141 -4.80 -14.60 -0.91
N ILE A 142 -5.97 -14.14 -0.48
CA ILE A 142 -7.22 -14.87 -0.59
C ILE A 142 -8.11 -14.25 -1.67
N HIS A 143 -8.78 -15.09 -2.44
CA HIS A 143 -9.77 -14.68 -3.41
C HIS A 143 -11.09 -15.41 -3.18
N ARG A 144 -12.19 -14.76 -3.55
CA ARG A 144 -13.50 -15.40 -3.56
C ARG A 144 -13.72 -15.97 -4.96
N ASP A 145 -14.03 -17.24 -5.04
CA ASP A 145 -14.45 -17.90 -6.26
C ASP A 145 -15.89 -17.48 -6.60
N ILE A 146 -16.11 -16.98 -7.81
CA ILE A 146 -17.41 -16.46 -8.25
C ILE A 146 -18.42 -17.61 -8.42
N ALA A 147 -17.96 -18.78 -8.89
CA ALA A 147 -18.82 -19.92 -9.17
C ALA A 147 -19.23 -20.65 -7.89
N THR A 148 -18.28 -20.85 -6.96
CA THR A 148 -18.54 -21.62 -5.72
C THR A 148 -18.86 -20.75 -4.51
N ARG A 149 -18.71 -19.42 -4.62
CA ARG A 149 -18.74 -18.43 -3.52
C ARG A 149 -17.78 -18.74 -2.36
N ARG A 150 -16.88 -19.71 -2.51
CA ARG A 150 -15.89 -20.13 -1.50
C ARG A 150 -14.65 -19.25 -1.58
N THR A 151 -14.04 -19.01 -0.42
CA THR A 151 -12.72 -18.38 -0.33
C THR A 151 -11.64 -19.42 -0.60
N LYS A 152 -10.75 -19.12 -1.54
CA LYS A 152 -9.56 -19.91 -1.86
C LYS A 152 -8.32 -19.09 -1.52
N SER A 153 -7.37 -19.72 -0.85
CA SER A 153 -6.04 -19.16 -0.62
C SER A 153 -5.13 -19.42 -1.81
N ALA A 154 -4.23 -18.49 -2.08
CA ALA A 154 -3.11 -18.73 -2.98
C ALA A 154 -2.13 -19.71 -2.32
N SER A 155 -1.51 -20.57 -3.13
CA SER A 155 -0.43 -21.47 -2.71
C SER A 155 0.91 -20.75 -2.60
N ILE A 156 1.07 -19.62 -3.28
CA ILE A 156 2.27 -18.79 -3.25
C ILE A 156 1.90 -17.45 -2.60
N GLY A 157 2.77 -17.01 -1.70
CA GLY A 157 2.69 -15.68 -1.11
C GLY A 157 4.09 -15.15 -0.81
N THR A 158 4.14 -14.25 0.15
CA THR A 158 5.30 -13.41 0.37
C THR A 158 5.64 -13.40 1.85
N THR A 159 6.90 -13.64 2.20
CA THR A 159 7.38 -13.43 3.56
C THR A 159 7.58 -11.94 3.79
N ALA A 160 7.14 -11.45 4.94
CA ALA A 160 7.27 -10.07 5.33
C ALA A 160 7.84 -9.96 6.74
N GLY A 161 8.83 -9.09 6.88
CA GLY A 161 9.36 -8.70 8.18
C GLY A 161 8.45 -7.64 8.80
N VAL A 162 8.06 -7.83 10.06
CA VAL A 162 7.55 -6.74 10.89
C VAL A 162 8.71 -5.77 11.06
N PHE A 163 8.54 -4.56 10.53
CA PHE A 163 9.53 -3.50 10.60
C PHE A 163 9.21 -2.52 11.73
N GLN A 164 7.93 -2.27 11.96
CA GLN A 164 7.45 -1.24 12.86
C GLN A 164 6.16 -1.67 13.54
N LYS A 165 6.01 -1.37 14.84
CA LYS A 165 4.82 -1.70 15.63
C LYS A 165 4.28 -0.51 16.43
N TRP A 166 2.97 -0.52 16.60
CA TRP A 166 2.19 0.54 17.22
C TRP A 166 1.18 -0.01 18.21
N PHE A 167 1.07 0.60 19.39
CA PHE A 167 0.02 0.30 20.36
C PHE A 167 -0.94 1.47 20.46
N CYS A 168 -2.17 1.29 19.98
CA CYS A 168 -3.22 2.30 20.16
C CYS A 168 -3.90 2.12 21.54
N ASN A 169 -3.53 2.96 22.51
CA ASN A 169 -4.17 2.99 23.84
C ASN A 169 -5.47 3.83 23.89
N ILE A 170 -5.90 4.41 22.76
CA ILE A 170 -6.93 5.47 22.68
C ILE A 170 -8.38 4.92 22.74
N CYS A 171 -8.60 3.61 22.76
CA CYS A 171 -9.96 3.06 22.63
C CYS A 171 -10.92 3.32 23.82
N GLY A 172 -10.49 3.91 24.94
CA GLY A 172 -11.33 4.73 25.85
C GLY A 172 -12.66 4.17 26.40
N ARG A 173 -12.98 2.90 26.19
CA ARG A 173 -14.17 2.22 26.73
C ARG A 173 -13.72 1.00 27.50
N GLU A 174 -14.10 0.98 28.78
CA GLU A 174 -13.97 -0.18 29.65
C GLU A 174 -14.74 -1.33 29.01
N TRP A 175 -14.03 -2.26 28.39
CA TRP A 175 -14.28 -3.71 28.29
C TRP A 175 -13.15 -4.28 27.39
N LEU A 176 -12.19 -4.95 28.04
CA LEU A 176 -11.20 -5.89 27.48
C LEU A 176 -10.36 -5.41 26.28
N GLY A 177 -9.14 -4.94 26.55
CA GLY A 177 -7.98 -5.19 25.68
C GLY A 177 -8.12 -4.80 24.21
N CYS A 178 -8.47 -3.55 23.91
CA CYS A 178 -8.38 -3.02 22.54
C CYS A 178 -6.91 -2.76 22.15
N LEU A 179 -6.10 -3.81 22.09
CA LEU A 179 -4.78 -3.80 21.47
C LEU A 179 -5.01 -3.76 19.95
N THR A 180 -5.31 -2.58 19.41
CA THR A 180 -5.24 -2.38 17.97
C THR A 180 -3.76 -2.20 17.63
N TRP A 181 -3.22 -3.17 16.90
CA TRP A 181 -1.86 -3.10 16.41
C TRP A 181 -1.86 -2.46 15.03
N ILE A 182 -0.96 -1.52 14.80
CA ILE A 182 -0.56 -1.19 13.44
C ILE A 182 0.82 -1.81 13.25
N VAL A 183 0.99 -2.56 12.17
CA VAL A 183 2.28 -3.14 11.79
C VAL A 183 2.65 -2.65 10.41
N SER A 184 3.90 -2.26 10.24
CA SER A 184 4.48 -2.04 8.91
C SER A 184 5.21 -3.30 8.50
N LEU A 185 4.72 -3.95 7.44
CA LEU A 185 5.31 -5.16 6.90
C LEU A 185 6.22 -4.81 5.73
N ARG A 186 7.48 -5.24 5.76
CA ARG A 186 8.39 -5.12 4.62
C ARG A 186 8.58 -6.48 3.97
N SER A 187 8.18 -6.59 2.72
CA SER A 187 8.29 -7.83 1.96
C SER A 187 9.75 -8.22 1.68
N LEU A 188 10.06 -9.51 1.82
CA LEU A 188 11.38 -10.09 1.62
C LEU A 188 11.44 -10.91 0.33
N THR A 189 10.71 -12.02 0.25
CA THR A 189 10.79 -12.99 -0.86
C THR A 189 9.48 -13.79 -1.03
N PHE A 190 9.29 -14.40 -2.19
CA PHE A 190 8.16 -15.30 -2.44
C PHE A 190 8.39 -16.68 -1.80
N TYR A 191 7.34 -17.24 -1.20
CA TYR A 191 7.34 -18.55 -0.58
C TYR A 191 6.09 -19.34 -0.95
N HIS A 192 6.25 -20.66 -1.05
CA HIS A 192 5.14 -21.58 -1.18
C HIS A 192 4.61 -21.94 0.21
N PHE A 193 3.31 -21.81 0.43
CA PHE A 193 2.63 -22.12 1.67
C PHE A 193 1.71 -23.33 1.45
N THR A 194 1.92 -24.39 2.23
CA THR A 194 1.17 -25.65 2.19
C THR A 194 0.28 -25.81 3.41
#